data_AF-A0A235HU97-F1
#
_entry.id   AF-A0A235HU97-F1
#
_cell.length_a   1.000
_cell.length_b   1.000
_cell.length_c   1.000
_cell.angle_alpha   90.00
_cell.angle_beta   90.00
_cell.angle_gamma   90.00
#
_symmetry.space_group_name_H-M   'P 1'
#
loop_
_entity.id
_entity.type
_entity.pdbx_description
1 polymer ?
#
loop_
_entity_poly.entity_id
_entity_poly.type
_entity_poly.pdbx_seq_one_letter_code
_entity_poly.pdbx_strand_id
1 'polypeptide(L)'
;MNKILSCKTLLFSSVIASTLLATPNVVRGNDLSARETNNNTARCSQNVGGSYLTTIFNSNGTIGSRGVITLTEEGNFFVIDSNQGGVTNVFNPFSNGQGAWKCNSKTGVSARSITFAFPGSAGSTGSIARSDYQASFNPQTQTVQGTITLRFFNLNANPLLNNVPPVATFNFSGQQIKPAN
;
A
#
# COMPACT_ATOMS: atom_id res chain seq x y z
N MET A 1 -38.05 51.15 -32.38
CA MET A 1 -36.68 51.47 -32.81
C MET A 1 -36.11 50.25 -33.52
N ASN A 2 -35.51 50.49 -34.68
CA ASN A 2 -35.15 49.52 -35.70
C ASN A 2 -33.69 49.02 -35.53
N LYS A 3 -33.50 47.74 -35.86
CA LYS A 3 -32.43 47.15 -36.69
C LYS A 3 -30.98 46.95 -36.17
N ILE A 4 -30.60 45.67 -36.23
CA ILE A 4 -29.47 45.05 -36.99
C ILE A 4 -28.11 44.84 -36.29
N LEU A 5 -27.74 43.55 -36.35
CA LEU A 5 -26.42 42.89 -36.43
C LEU A 5 -25.17 43.77 -36.57
N SER A 6 -24.10 43.34 -35.89
CA SER A 6 -22.79 43.28 -36.54
C SER A 6 -22.04 42.02 -36.14
N CYS A 7 -22.03 41.08 -37.09
CA CYS A 7 -21.08 40.00 -37.22
C CYS A 7 -19.69 40.58 -37.49
N LYS A 8 -18.68 40.18 -36.70
CA LYS A 8 -17.27 40.30 -37.12
C LYS A 8 -16.69 38.91 -37.33
N THR A 9 -16.79 38.46 -38.56
CA THR A 9 -15.84 37.57 -39.20
C THR A 9 -14.47 38.26 -39.21
N LEU A 10 -13.44 37.64 -38.63
CA LEU A 10 -12.07 37.90 -39.02
C LEU A 10 -11.45 36.59 -39.52
N LEU A 11 -11.07 36.68 -40.79
CA LEU A 11 -10.51 35.63 -41.63
C LEU A 11 -9.10 35.25 -41.20
N PHE A 12 -8.82 33.96 -41.40
CA PHE A 12 -7.55 33.31 -41.72
C PHE A 12 -6.29 34.18 -41.78
N SER A 13 -5.29 33.76 -41.00
CA SER A 13 -3.91 33.77 -41.50
C SER A 13 -3.05 32.72 -40.79
N SER A 14 -2.52 31.82 -41.61
CA SER A 14 -1.18 31.24 -41.52
C SER A 14 -0.88 30.21 -40.44
N VAL A 15 -0.93 28.96 -40.89
CA VAL A 15 -0.15 27.80 -40.42
C VAL A 15 1.32 28.20 -40.18
N ILE A 16 1.83 27.97 -38.97
CA ILE A 16 3.23 27.61 -38.75
C ILE A 16 3.22 26.28 -38.02
N ALA A 17 3.19 25.20 -38.80
CA ALA A 17 3.55 23.89 -38.33
C ALA A 17 5.07 23.86 -38.17
N SER A 18 5.57 24.21 -36.98
CA SER A 18 6.94 23.90 -36.60
C SER A 18 7.02 22.41 -36.29
N THR A 19 7.24 21.59 -37.31
CA THR A 19 7.76 20.23 -37.14
C THR A 19 9.16 20.35 -36.56
N LEU A 20 9.26 20.35 -35.22
CA LEU A 20 10.47 19.94 -34.55
C LEU A 20 10.63 18.44 -34.84
N LEU A 21 11.47 18.12 -35.82
CA LEU A 21 12.14 16.83 -35.91
C LEU A 21 13.02 16.70 -34.66
N ALA A 22 12.40 16.37 -33.53
CA ALA A 22 13.11 15.79 -32.42
C ALA A 22 13.59 14.42 -32.91
N THR A 23 14.87 14.34 -33.24
CA THR A 23 15.55 13.07 -33.37
C THR A 23 15.22 12.25 -32.11
N PRO A 24 14.80 10.98 -32.22
CA PRO A 24 14.80 10.12 -31.07
C PRO A 24 16.28 9.82 -30.81
N ASN A 25 16.94 10.71 -30.06
CA ASN A 25 17.99 10.25 -29.15
C ASN A 25 17.27 9.35 -28.16
N VAL A 26 17.08 8.09 -28.57
CA VAL A 26 16.83 6.97 -27.67
C VAL A 26 18.07 6.95 -26.78
N VAL A 27 17.97 7.66 -25.67
CA VAL A 27 18.81 7.41 -24.51
C VAL A 27 18.49 5.97 -24.15
N ARG A 28 19.28 5.05 -24.68
CA ARG A 28 19.31 3.64 -24.30
C ARG A 28 19.96 3.59 -22.91
N GLY A 29 19.29 4.20 -21.94
CA GLY A 29 19.67 4.26 -20.54
C GLY A 29 18.93 3.15 -19.79
N ASN A 30 19.69 2.15 -19.33
CA ASN A 30 19.32 1.20 -18.28
C ASN A 30 18.05 0.34 -18.47
N ASP A 31 17.68 0.01 -19.70
CA ASP A 31 16.59 -0.94 -19.97
C ASP A 31 16.88 -2.35 -19.41
N LEU A 32 18.16 -2.70 -19.20
CA LEU A 32 18.55 -3.97 -18.58
C LEU A 32 18.18 -4.03 -17.08
N SER A 33 18.33 -2.92 -16.35
CA SER A 33 17.96 -2.85 -14.93
C SER A 33 16.44 -2.89 -14.75
N ALA A 34 15.68 -2.19 -15.60
CA ALA A 34 14.22 -2.23 -15.58
C ALA A 34 13.68 -3.62 -15.97
N ARG A 35 14.28 -4.29 -16.95
CA ARG A 35 13.87 -5.62 -17.42
C ARG A 35 14.24 -6.74 -16.46
N GLU A 36 15.39 -6.67 -15.78
CA GLU A 36 15.75 -7.59 -14.69
C GLU A 36 14.87 -7.39 -13.45
N THR A 37 14.55 -6.13 -13.11
CA THR A 37 13.64 -5.82 -12.00
C THR A 37 12.24 -6.35 -12.30
N ASN A 38 11.74 -6.24 -13.54
CA ASN A 38 10.44 -6.78 -13.93
C ASN A 38 10.41 -8.32 -13.91
N ASN A 39 11.46 -8.99 -14.41
CA ASN A 39 11.52 -10.46 -14.38
C ASN A 39 11.66 -11.03 -12.96
N ASN A 40 12.41 -10.36 -12.08
CA ASN A 40 12.54 -10.78 -10.68
C ASN A 40 11.29 -10.45 -9.85
N THR A 41 10.63 -9.32 -10.11
CA THR A 41 9.37 -8.94 -9.44
C THR A 41 8.21 -9.84 -9.85
N ALA A 42 8.11 -10.21 -11.13
CA ALA A 42 7.10 -11.16 -11.61
C ALA A 42 7.27 -12.54 -10.95
N ARG A 43 8.51 -13.01 -10.76
CA ARG A 43 8.77 -14.27 -10.03
C ARG A 43 8.48 -14.16 -8.54
N CYS A 44 8.78 -13.04 -7.91
CA CYS A 44 8.51 -12.85 -6.48
C CYS A 44 7.01 -12.78 -6.21
N SER A 45 6.25 -12.00 -6.98
CA SER A 45 4.79 -11.88 -6.80
C SER A 45 4.04 -13.20 -6.96
N GLN A 46 4.47 -14.05 -7.88
CA GLN A 46 3.94 -15.42 -8.01
C GLN A 46 4.26 -16.30 -6.80
N ASN A 47 5.37 -16.06 -6.09
CA ASN A 47 5.79 -16.87 -4.95
C ASN A 47 5.21 -16.40 -3.61
N VAL A 48 4.89 -15.11 -3.49
CA VAL A 48 4.42 -14.49 -2.23
C VAL A 48 2.95 -14.06 -2.29
N GLY A 49 2.34 -14.11 -3.47
CA GLY A 49 0.94 -13.78 -3.67
C GLY A 49 0.00 -14.73 -2.93
N GLY A 50 -1.09 -14.16 -2.42
CA GLY A 50 -2.15 -14.88 -1.73
C GLY A 50 -2.48 -14.33 -0.35
N SER A 51 -3.31 -15.07 0.37
CA SER A 51 -3.77 -14.73 1.72
C SER A 51 -3.07 -15.58 2.77
N TYR A 52 -2.71 -14.97 3.89
CA TYR A 52 -2.00 -15.61 4.99
C TYR A 52 -2.74 -15.34 6.30
N LEU A 53 -3.02 -16.40 7.05
CA LEU A 53 -3.51 -16.30 8.41
C LEU A 53 -2.32 -16.04 9.34
N THR A 54 -2.30 -14.87 9.97
CA THR A 54 -1.18 -14.39 10.79
C THR A 54 -1.51 -14.41 12.28
N THR A 55 -0.45 -14.57 13.08
CA THR A 55 -0.41 -14.30 14.52
C THR A 55 0.47 -13.08 14.72
N ILE A 56 -0.06 -12.08 15.41
CA ILE A 56 0.67 -10.86 15.75
C ILE A 56 0.99 -10.92 17.24
N PHE A 57 2.26 -10.67 17.57
CA PHE A 57 2.78 -10.83 18.92
C PHE A 57 2.98 -9.48 19.60
N ASN A 58 2.62 -9.42 20.87
CA ASN A 58 3.02 -8.34 21.77
C ASN A 58 4.53 -8.38 22.02
N SER A 59 5.08 -7.30 22.57
CA SER A 59 6.53 -7.20 22.88
C SER A 59 7.03 -8.27 23.85
N ASN A 60 6.16 -8.81 24.71
CA ASN A 60 6.47 -9.89 25.64
C ASN A 60 6.32 -11.30 25.03
N GLY A 61 6.07 -11.41 23.72
CA GLY A 61 5.90 -12.67 23.01
C GLY A 61 4.51 -13.32 23.12
N THR A 62 3.59 -12.74 23.90
CA THR A 62 2.20 -13.22 23.94
C THR A 62 1.45 -12.88 22.65
N ILE A 63 0.40 -13.64 22.34
CA ILE A 63 -0.48 -13.35 21.20
C ILE A 63 -1.24 -12.06 21.49
N GLY A 64 -1.06 -11.05 20.64
CA GLY A 64 -1.80 -9.80 20.68
C GLY A 64 -3.07 -9.85 19.83
N SER A 65 -2.97 -10.43 18.64
CA SER A 65 -4.11 -10.62 17.73
C SER A 65 -3.87 -11.71 16.69
N ARG A 66 -4.93 -12.08 15.98
CA ARG A 66 -4.89 -12.85 14.73
C ARG A 66 -5.27 -11.95 13.57
N GLY A 67 -4.57 -12.07 12.45
CA GLY A 67 -4.86 -11.29 11.26
C GLY A 67 -4.98 -12.15 10.01
N VAL A 68 -5.50 -11.55 8.95
CA VAL A 68 -5.34 -12.04 7.60
C VAL A 68 -4.70 -10.94 6.78
N ILE A 69 -3.55 -11.23 6.20
CA ILE A 69 -2.94 -10.35 5.19
C ILE A 69 -3.13 -10.96 3.81
N THR A 70 -3.42 -10.12 2.81
CA THR A 70 -3.54 -10.57 1.42
C THR A 70 -2.65 -9.70 0.54
N LEU A 71 -1.81 -10.35 -0.26
CA LEU A 71 -0.95 -9.75 -1.26
C LEU A 71 -1.47 -10.17 -2.64
N THR A 72 -2.03 -9.22 -3.40
CA THR A 72 -2.45 -9.51 -4.78
C THR A 72 -1.26 -9.39 -5.73
N GLU A 73 -1.29 -10.11 -6.85
CA GLU A 73 -0.20 -10.09 -7.85
C GLU A 73 0.06 -8.69 -8.41
N GLU A 74 -0.97 -7.84 -8.47
CA GLU A 74 -0.90 -6.45 -8.95
C GLU A 74 -0.31 -5.47 -7.94
N GLY A 75 0.04 -5.94 -6.73
CA GLY A 75 0.64 -5.10 -5.70
C GLY A 75 -0.35 -4.50 -4.71
N ASN A 76 -1.62 -4.93 -4.67
CA ASN A 76 -2.56 -4.48 -3.64
C ASN A 76 -2.37 -5.28 -2.34
N PHE A 77 -2.52 -4.59 -1.21
CA PHE A 77 -2.32 -5.16 0.12
C PHE A 77 -3.54 -4.94 1.00
N PHE A 78 -4.08 -6.00 1.56
CA PHE A 78 -5.25 -5.97 2.45
C PHE A 78 -4.91 -6.58 3.81
N VAL A 79 -5.45 -6.00 4.87
CA VAL A 79 -5.25 -6.46 6.25
C VAL A 79 -6.58 -6.49 6.99
N ILE A 80 -6.90 -7.65 7.56
CA ILE A 80 -8.00 -7.82 8.52
C ILE A 80 -7.36 -8.24 9.84
N ASP A 81 -7.82 -7.69 10.97
CA ASP A 81 -7.32 -8.03 12.29
C ASP A 81 -8.48 -8.32 13.26
N SER A 82 -8.37 -9.38 14.04
CA SER A 82 -9.36 -9.77 15.06
C SER A 82 -9.64 -8.68 16.10
N ASN A 83 -8.71 -7.75 16.30
CA ASN A 83 -8.83 -6.64 17.25
C ASN A 83 -9.50 -5.39 16.67
N GLN A 84 -10.04 -5.44 15.44
CA GLN A 84 -10.72 -4.29 14.81
C GLN A 84 -11.88 -3.72 15.62
N GLY A 85 -12.53 -4.54 16.45
CA GLY A 85 -13.58 -4.10 17.36
C GLY A 85 -13.10 -3.15 18.47
N GLY A 86 -11.78 -2.91 18.58
CA GLY A 86 -11.21 -2.16 19.69
C GLY A 86 -11.09 -3.03 20.94
N VAL A 87 -10.41 -2.49 21.95
CA VAL A 87 -10.41 -3.05 23.31
C VAL A 87 -10.73 -1.91 24.26
N THR A 88 -11.79 -2.08 25.05
CA THR A 88 -12.30 -1.06 25.97
C THR A 88 -11.18 -0.50 26.84
N ASN A 89 -11.07 0.83 26.90
CA ASN A 89 -10.04 1.57 27.63
C ASN A 89 -8.57 1.32 27.20
N VAL A 90 -8.32 0.55 26.14
CA VAL A 90 -6.96 0.27 25.63
C VAL A 90 -6.75 0.94 24.27
N PHE A 91 -7.60 0.65 23.27
CA PHE A 91 -7.56 1.33 21.97
C PHE A 91 -8.93 1.29 21.29
N ASN A 92 -9.15 2.27 20.41
CA ASN A 92 -10.42 2.44 19.71
C ASN A 92 -10.60 1.41 18.57
N PRO A 93 -11.86 1.11 18.20
CA PRO A 93 -12.15 0.32 17.01
C PRO A 93 -11.53 0.92 15.74
N PHE A 94 -11.24 0.11 14.74
CA PHE A 94 -10.64 0.57 13.48
C PHE A 94 -11.08 -0.26 12.27
N SER A 95 -10.96 0.32 11.08
CA SER A 95 -11.34 -0.31 9.81
C SER A 95 -10.39 -1.44 9.39
N ASN A 96 -10.77 -2.20 8.36
CA ASN A 96 -9.81 -2.98 7.57
C ASN A 96 -8.71 -2.10 7.00
N GLY A 97 -7.52 -2.69 6.88
CA GLY A 97 -6.35 -2.06 6.28
C GLY A 97 -6.29 -2.29 4.79
N GLN A 98 -5.97 -1.25 4.03
CA GLN A 98 -5.75 -1.35 2.59
C GLN A 98 -4.52 -0.55 2.19
N GLY A 99 -3.83 -0.98 1.14
CA GLY A 99 -2.71 -0.24 0.57
C GLY A 99 -1.99 -1.04 -0.49
N ALA A 100 -0.67 -0.92 -0.52
CA ALA A 100 0.16 -1.47 -1.58
C ALA A 100 1.40 -2.16 -1.05
N TRP A 101 1.95 -3.07 -1.85
CA TRP A 101 3.17 -3.79 -1.53
C TRP A 101 4.08 -3.93 -2.75
N LYS A 102 5.35 -4.23 -2.48
CA LYS A 102 6.34 -4.55 -3.51
C LYS A 102 7.36 -5.56 -2.98
N CYS A 103 7.96 -6.29 -3.90
CA CYS A 103 9.12 -7.11 -3.60
C CYS A 103 10.33 -6.23 -3.25
N ASN A 104 11.08 -6.63 -2.23
CA ASN A 104 12.40 -6.07 -1.93
C ASN A 104 13.54 -7.10 -2.12
N SER A 105 13.17 -8.36 -2.36
CA SER A 105 14.07 -9.47 -2.74
C SER A 105 13.23 -10.60 -3.36
N LYS A 106 13.82 -11.77 -3.63
CA LYS A 106 13.11 -12.93 -4.22
C LYS A 106 11.96 -13.46 -3.35
N THR A 107 12.09 -13.33 -2.03
CA THR A 107 11.13 -13.83 -1.04
C THR A 107 10.78 -12.78 0.01
N GLY A 108 11.24 -11.55 -0.16
CA GLY A 108 11.01 -10.46 0.77
C GLY A 108 10.07 -9.41 0.19
N VAL A 109 9.21 -8.89 1.06
CA VAL A 109 8.19 -7.89 0.72
C VAL A 109 8.27 -6.71 1.67
N SER A 110 8.06 -5.52 1.11
CA SER A 110 7.69 -4.32 1.83
C SER A 110 6.24 -3.97 1.49
N ALA A 111 5.39 -3.81 2.50
CA ALA A 111 4.01 -3.40 2.31
C ALA A 111 3.64 -2.21 3.20
N ARG A 112 2.61 -1.48 2.81
CA ARG A 112 2.04 -0.39 3.57
C ARG A 112 0.52 -0.51 3.52
N SER A 113 -0.12 -0.49 4.68
CA SER A 113 -1.57 -0.36 4.80
C SER A 113 -1.95 0.90 5.56
N ILE A 114 -3.16 1.37 5.26
CA ILE A 114 -3.83 2.46 5.94
C ILE A 114 -5.15 1.93 6.50
N THR A 115 -5.42 2.23 7.77
CA THR A 115 -6.71 2.02 8.44
C THR A 115 -7.19 3.33 9.03
N PHE A 116 -8.48 3.40 9.33
CA PHE A 116 -9.07 4.51 10.08
C PHE A 116 -9.50 4.01 11.45
N ALA A 117 -8.95 4.62 12.51
CA ALA A 117 -9.45 4.43 13.86
C ALA A 117 -10.69 5.28 14.05
N PHE A 118 -11.78 4.66 14.47
CA PHE A 118 -13.02 5.33 14.78
C PHE A 118 -12.94 5.95 16.19
N PRO A 119 -13.74 6.98 16.49
CA PRO A 119 -13.94 7.40 17.88
C PRO A 119 -14.43 6.24 18.76
N GLY A 120 -14.03 6.19 20.03
CA GLY A 120 -14.40 5.10 20.91
C GLY A 120 -14.01 5.31 22.37
N SER A 121 -14.06 4.24 23.17
CA SER A 121 -13.84 4.28 24.61
C SER A 121 -12.41 4.62 25.04
N ALA A 122 -11.42 4.47 24.15
CA ALA A 122 -10.02 4.79 24.45
C ALA A 122 -9.62 6.20 23.98
N GLY A 123 -10.49 6.91 23.24
CA GLY A 123 -10.25 8.26 22.76
C GLY A 123 -11.40 8.84 21.95
N SER A 124 -11.65 10.14 22.11
CA SER A 124 -12.80 10.83 21.49
C SER A 124 -12.60 11.23 20.03
N THR A 125 -11.38 11.18 19.50
CA THR A 125 -11.05 11.57 18.13
C THR A 125 -10.65 10.38 17.28
N GLY A 126 -11.22 10.27 16.08
CA GLY A 126 -10.74 9.32 15.08
C GLY A 126 -9.32 9.68 14.60
N SER A 127 -8.61 8.72 14.03
CA SER A 127 -7.25 8.90 13.52
C SER A 127 -6.99 8.03 12.30
N ILE A 128 -5.90 8.29 11.59
CA ILE A 128 -5.41 7.42 10.53
C ILE A 128 -4.29 6.57 11.12
N ALA A 129 -4.39 5.25 11.02
CA ALA A 129 -3.29 4.36 11.33
C ALA A 129 -2.59 3.96 10.03
N ARG A 130 -1.26 4.04 10.02
CA ARG A 130 -0.42 3.45 8.98
C ARG A 130 0.40 2.33 9.58
N SER A 131 0.37 1.20 8.91
CA SER A 131 1.21 0.06 9.23
C SER A 131 2.15 -0.22 8.07
N ASP A 132 3.44 -0.09 8.32
CA ASP A 132 4.50 -0.48 7.38
C ASP A 132 4.96 -1.90 7.74
N TYR A 133 4.88 -2.82 6.77
CA TYR A 133 5.25 -4.22 6.93
C TYR A 133 6.57 -4.51 6.24
N GLN A 134 7.41 -5.31 6.91
CA GLN A 134 8.56 -5.96 6.30
C GLN A 134 8.45 -7.45 6.55
N ALA A 135 8.40 -8.24 5.48
CA ALA A 135 8.11 -9.67 5.56
C ALA A 135 9.08 -10.50 4.72
N SER A 136 9.36 -11.71 5.18
CA SER A 136 10.05 -12.76 4.44
C SER A 136 9.14 -13.97 4.34
N PHE A 137 9.11 -14.57 3.15
CA PHE A 137 8.28 -15.71 2.80
C PHE A 137 9.13 -16.95 2.56
N ASN A 138 8.67 -18.08 3.05
CA ASN A 138 9.24 -19.38 2.72
C ASN A 138 8.28 -20.08 1.75
N PRO A 139 8.61 -20.18 0.45
CA PRO A 139 7.72 -20.79 -0.53
C PRO A 139 7.58 -22.31 -0.34
N GLN A 140 8.57 -22.97 0.29
CA GLN A 140 8.52 -24.41 0.55
C GLN A 140 7.53 -24.75 1.67
N THR A 141 7.56 -23.99 2.77
CA THR A 141 6.65 -24.21 3.91
C THR A 141 5.39 -23.36 3.84
N GLN A 142 5.31 -22.44 2.88
CA GLN A 142 4.23 -21.49 2.68
C GLN A 142 3.96 -20.64 3.93
N THR A 143 5.04 -20.29 4.63
CA THR A 143 4.99 -19.46 5.83
C THR A 143 5.47 -18.05 5.53
N VAL A 144 5.01 -17.11 6.34
CA VAL A 144 5.46 -15.72 6.36
C VAL A 144 5.89 -15.34 7.77
N GLN A 145 6.91 -14.51 7.88
CA GLN A 145 7.30 -13.87 9.13
C GLN A 145 7.79 -12.46 8.87
N GLY A 146 7.61 -11.57 9.83
CA GLY A 146 7.98 -10.18 9.63
C GLY A 146 7.69 -9.27 10.80
N THR A 147 7.81 -7.98 10.51
CA THR A 147 7.53 -6.90 11.46
C THR A 147 6.48 -5.94 10.92
N ILE A 148 5.73 -5.33 11.83
CA ILE A 148 4.75 -4.28 11.57
C ILE A 148 5.20 -3.05 12.34
N THR A 149 5.42 -1.93 11.66
CA THR A 149 5.68 -0.64 12.30
C THR A 149 4.42 0.22 12.22
N LEU A 150 3.82 0.52 13.36
CA LEU A 150 2.59 1.29 13.47
C LEU A 150 2.88 2.78 13.72
N ARG A 151 2.13 3.64 13.03
CA ARG A 151 2.09 5.09 13.24
C ARG A 151 0.65 5.57 13.24
N PHE A 152 0.37 6.59 14.05
CA PHE A 152 -0.90 7.31 14.04
C PHE A 152 -0.74 8.72 13.51
N PHE A 153 -1.72 9.16 12.74
CA PHE A 153 -1.79 10.49 12.15
C PHE A 153 -3.15 11.11 12.46
N ASN A 154 -3.18 12.43 12.60
CA ASN A 154 -4.45 13.17 12.62
C ASN A 154 -5.20 12.97 11.30
N LEU A 155 -6.54 13.07 11.32
CA LEU A 155 -7.38 12.88 10.13
C LEU A 155 -7.08 13.86 8.99
N ASN A 156 -6.48 15.02 9.28
CA ASN A 156 -6.09 16.04 8.30
C ASN A 156 -4.61 15.93 7.86
N ALA A 157 -3.85 14.98 8.40
CA ALA A 157 -2.45 14.79 8.04
C ALA A 157 -2.31 13.86 6.83
N ASN A 158 -1.17 13.96 6.13
CA ASN A 158 -0.83 13.03 5.05
C ASN A 158 -0.09 11.80 5.61
N PRO A 159 -0.71 10.61 5.66
CA PRO A 159 -0.10 9.42 6.24
C PRO A 159 1.00 8.84 5.34
N LEU A 160 1.21 9.33 4.13
CA LEU A 160 2.24 8.80 3.23
C LEU A 160 3.65 9.31 3.56
N LEU A 161 3.76 10.36 4.37
CA LEU A 161 5.02 10.98 4.79
C LEU A 161 5.63 10.26 6.00
N ASN A 162 6.96 10.29 6.12
CA ASN A 162 7.70 9.70 7.26
C ASN A 162 8.04 10.75 8.32
N ASN A 163 7.10 11.64 8.63
CA ASN A 163 7.29 12.77 9.55
C ASN A 163 6.73 12.54 10.97
N VAL A 164 6.18 11.34 11.23
CA VAL A 164 5.67 10.95 12.55
C VAL A 164 6.45 9.73 13.06
N PRO A 165 6.90 9.71 14.32
CA PRO A 165 7.60 8.57 14.89
C PRO A 165 6.69 7.33 15.01
N PRO A 166 7.25 6.10 14.94
CA PRO A 166 6.51 4.89 15.30
C PRO A 166 5.95 4.94 16.72
N VAL A 167 4.74 4.44 16.90
CA VAL A 167 4.13 4.26 18.23
C VAL A 167 4.29 2.84 18.77
N ALA A 168 4.46 1.87 17.88
CA ALA A 168 4.68 0.47 18.23
C ALA A 168 5.31 -0.29 17.07
N THR A 169 6.01 -1.38 17.42
CA THR A 169 6.50 -2.39 16.48
C THR A 169 6.08 -3.76 16.96
N PHE A 170 5.51 -4.56 16.06
CA PHE A 170 5.03 -5.91 16.34
C PHE A 170 5.76 -6.91 15.47
N ASN A 171 6.03 -8.09 16.03
CA ASN A 171 6.42 -9.25 15.23
C ASN A 171 5.17 -10.00 14.80
N PHE A 172 5.23 -10.64 13.64
CA PHE A 172 4.19 -11.56 13.22
C PHE A 172 4.76 -12.78 12.50
N SER A 173 3.99 -13.86 12.52
CA SER A 173 4.20 -15.03 11.68
C SER A 173 2.86 -15.49 11.11
N GLY A 174 2.87 -16.28 10.04
CA GLY A 174 1.64 -16.76 9.43
C GLY A 174 1.84 -17.92 8.47
N GLN A 175 0.72 -18.52 8.11
CA GLN A 175 0.62 -19.63 7.16
C GLN A 175 -0.29 -19.23 6.01
N GLN A 176 0.06 -19.62 4.79
CA GLN A 176 -0.80 -19.39 3.63
C GLN A 176 -2.12 -20.15 3.77
N ILE A 177 -3.23 -19.46 3.49
CA ILE A 177 -4.56 -20.05 3.44
C ILE A 177 -4.69 -20.78 2.09
N LYS A 178 -5.08 -22.05 2.14
CA LYS A 178 -5.29 -22.89 0.95
C LYS A 178 -6.76 -23.21 0.76
N PRO A 179 -7.20 -23.45 -0.49
CA PRO A 179 -8.51 -24.03 -0.74
C PRO A 179 -8.68 -25.34 0.03
N ALA A 180 -9.91 -25.63 0.46
CA ALA A 180 -10.24 -26.97 0.91
C ALA A 180 -10.17 -27.94 -0.28
N ASN A 181 -9.70 -29.15 -0.02
CA ASN A 181 -9.69 -30.25 -0.99
C ASN A 181 -11.11 -30.80 -1.23
#